data_AF-A0A4U9IDF6-F1
#
_entry.id   AF-A0A4U9IDF6-F1
#
_cell.length_a   1.000
_cell.length_b   1.000
_cell.length_c   1.000
_cell.angle_alpha   90.00
_cell.angle_beta   90.00
_cell.angle_gamma   90.00
#
_symmetry.space_group_name_H-M   'P 1'
#
loop_
_entity.id
_entity.type
_entity.pdbx_description
1 polymer ?
#
loop_
_entity_poly.entity_id
_entity_poly.type
_entity_poly.pdbx_seq_one_letter_code
_entity_poly.pdbx_strand_id
1 'polypeptide(L)'
;MEGAEDSQQLGEDDLKALNLTAQDLVVGLAASGRTPYVIGGLAFANQIGCTTVAISCNPGSPIAQIASIAISPVVGPEALTGSTRLKSGTAQKLVLNMISTGAMVKFGKVYQNLMVDMKATNVKLIDRACRMVVEATGTSREEAEEVLKQTGYDVKPAILMILSGLDAAAARARLDAHQGFLRAALEN
;
A
#
# COMPACT_ATOMS: atom_id res chain seq x y z
N MET A 1 16.19 11.05 -19.03
CA MET A 1 15.97 10.96 -20.49
C MET A 1 15.16 12.17 -20.89
N GLU A 2 15.65 13.00 -21.81
CA GLU A 2 14.85 14.08 -22.39
C GLU A 2 13.68 13.48 -23.21
N GLY A 3 12.49 14.09 -23.13
CA GLY A 3 11.33 13.76 -23.97
C GLY A 3 10.52 12.51 -23.60
N ALA A 4 10.92 11.74 -22.56
CA ALA A 4 10.17 10.55 -22.15
C ALA A 4 8.73 10.87 -21.72
N GLU A 5 8.52 12.03 -21.07
CA GLU A 5 7.20 12.44 -20.59
C GLU A 5 6.23 12.84 -21.73
N ASP A 6 6.76 13.16 -22.91
CA ASP A 6 6.00 13.59 -24.08
C ASP A 6 5.54 12.42 -24.98
N SER A 7 5.97 11.18 -24.68
CA SER A 7 5.60 9.99 -25.46
C SER A 7 4.43 9.25 -24.83
N GLN A 8 3.25 9.28 -25.47
CA GLN A 8 2.11 8.44 -25.06
C GLN A 8 2.43 6.94 -25.23
N GLN A 9 3.08 6.59 -26.34
CA GLN A 9 3.41 5.20 -26.67
C GLN A 9 4.30 4.56 -25.61
N LEU A 10 5.24 5.32 -25.04
CA LEU A 10 6.12 4.81 -24.00
C LEU A 10 5.37 4.38 -22.73
N GLY A 11 4.32 5.11 -22.35
CA GLY A 11 3.48 4.74 -21.20
C GLY A 11 2.69 3.43 -21.42
N GLU A 12 2.28 3.17 -22.66
CA GLU A 12 1.65 1.90 -23.05
C GLU A 12 2.68 0.76 -23.09
N ASP A 13 3.83 0.98 -23.72
CA ASP A 13 4.86 -0.04 -23.89
C ASP A 13 5.43 -0.52 -22.55
N ASP A 14 5.64 0.39 -21.59
CA ASP A 14 6.07 0.04 -20.24
C ASP A 14 5.04 -0.84 -19.51
N LEU A 15 3.75 -0.57 -19.68
CA LEU A 15 2.68 -1.39 -19.10
C LEU A 15 2.58 -2.77 -19.78
N LYS A 16 2.79 -2.85 -21.10
CA LYS A 16 2.89 -4.14 -21.80
C LYS A 16 4.08 -4.95 -21.31
N ALA A 17 5.23 -4.31 -21.10
CA ALA A 17 6.43 -4.98 -20.59
C ALA A 17 6.22 -5.58 -19.17
N LEU A 18 5.33 -5.00 -18.38
CA LEU A 18 4.91 -5.52 -17.08
C LEU A 18 3.85 -6.63 -17.16
N ASN A 19 3.40 -6.99 -18.37
CA ASN A 19 2.29 -7.94 -18.62
C ASN A 19 0.99 -7.54 -17.90
N LEU A 20 0.63 -6.25 -17.97
CA LEU A 20 -0.57 -5.70 -17.33
C LEU A 20 -1.84 -6.52 -17.67
N THR A 21 -2.64 -6.79 -16.65
CA THR A 21 -3.91 -7.52 -16.75
C THR A 21 -5.07 -6.70 -16.17
N ALA A 22 -6.31 -7.07 -16.49
CA ALA A 22 -7.51 -6.42 -15.96
C ALA A 22 -7.65 -6.51 -14.42
N GLN A 23 -6.89 -7.40 -13.76
CA GLN A 23 -6.88 -7.53 -12.29
C GLN A 23 -5.97 -6.49 -11.62
N ASP A 24 -5.14 -5.80 -12.40
CA ASP A 24 -4.24 -4.78 -11.90
C ASP A 24 -4.95 -3.43 -11.75
N LEU A 25 -4.38 -2.58 -10.91
CA LEU A 25 -4.80 -1.19 -10.73
C LEU A 25 -3.66 -0.27 -11.18
N VAL A 26 -3.96 0.68 -12.06
CA VAL A 26 -2.97 1.63 -12.59
C VAL A 26 -3.24 3.02 -12.03
N VAL A 27 -2.25 3.60 -11.36
CA VAL A 27 -2.30 4.97 -10.83
C VAL A 27 -1.40 5.88 -11.68
N GLY A 28 -2.02 6.80 -12.42
CA GLY A 28 -1.32 7.83 -13.18
C GLY A 28 -1.11 9.11 -12.37
N LEU A 29 0.12 9.60 -12.30
CA LEU A 29 0.46 10.82 -11.56
C LEU A 29 1.03 11.88 -12.50
N ALA A 30 0.36 13.03 -12.57
CA ALA A 30 0.92 14.21 -13.22
C ALA A 30 0.38 15.47 -12.52
N ALA A 31 1.27 16.27 -11.93
CA ALA A 31 0.85 17.52 -11.26
C ALA A 31 0.09 18.44 -12.24
N SER A 32 0.61 18.54 -13.47
CA SER A 32 -0.03 19.28 -14.57
C SER A 32 -1.37 18.68 -15.01
N GLY A 33 -1.56 17.37 -14.80
CA GLY A 33 -2.69 16.58 -15.24
C GLY A 33 -2.77 16.32 -16.75
N ARG A 34 -1.72 16.66 -17.51
CA ARG A 34 -1.72 16.61 -18.98
C ARG A 34 -0.47 15.96 -19.60
N THR A 35 0.36 15.31 -18.80
CA THR A 35 1.59 14.65 -19.27
C THR A 35 1.26 13.50 -20.24
N PRO A 36 1.71 13.55 -21.51
CA PRO A 36 1.37 12.55 -22.52
C PRO A 36 1.69 11.10 -22.12
N TYR A 37 2.84 10.83 -21.51
CA TYR A 37 3.20 9.50 -21.01
C TYR A 37 2.11 8.90 -20.10
N VAL A 38 1.58 9.71 -19.17
CA VAL A 38 0.55 9.29 -18.22
C VAL A 38 -0.80 9.09 -18.92
N ILE A 39 -1.11 9.95 -19.90
CA ILE A 39 -2.31 9.83 -20.74
C ILE A 39 -2.30 8.50 -21.49
N GLY A 40 -1.20 8.18 -22.18
CA GLY A 40 -1.06 6.93 -22.94
C GLY A 40 -1.17 5.69 -22.05
N GLY A 41 -0.48 5.69 -20.90
CA GLY A 41 -0.55 4.59 -19.94
C GLY A 41 -1.96 4.37 -19.38
N LEU A 42 -2.66 5.44 -18.97
CA LEU A 42 -4.04 5.33 -18.46
C LEU A 42 -5.04 4.89 -19.55
N ALA A 43 -4.89 5.39 -20.77
CA ALA A 43 -5.74 5.00 -21.90
C ALA A 43 -5.58 3.51 -22.22
N PHE A 44 -4.34 3.02 -22.27
CA PHE A 44 -4.06 1.59 -22.47
C PHE A 44 -4.59 0.74 -21.32
N ALA A 45 -4.36 1.14 -20.07
CA ALA A 45 -4.87 0.42 -18.89
C ALA A 45 -6.41 0.28 -18.92
N ASN A 46 -7.12 1.33 -19.35
CA ASN A 46 -8.57 1.27 -19.56
C ASN A 46 -8.97 0.28 -20.67
N GLN A 47 -8.24 0.23 -21.78
CA GLN A 47 -8.52 -0.73 -22.87
C GLN A 47 -8.37 -2.19 -22.40
N ILE A 48 -7.42 -2.46 -21.52
CA ILE A 48 -7.21 -3.78 -20.90
C ILE A 48 -8.32 -4.11 -19.87
N GLY A 49 -9.06 -3.10 -19.39
CA GLY A 49 -10.12 -3.26 -18.38
C GLY A 49 -9.63 -3.10 -16.94
N CYS A 50 -8.45 -2.48 -16.73
CA CYS A 50 -7.94 -2.20 -15.40
C CYS A 50 -8.77 -1.13 -14.70
N THR A 51 -8.77 -1.14 -13.36
CA THR A 51 -9.20 0.04 -12.61
C THR A 51 -8.11 1.11 -12.72
N THR A 52 -8.49 2.31 -13.18
CA THR A 52 -7.56 3.43 -13.36
C THR A 52 -7.82 4.57 -12.39
N VAL A 53 -6.75 5.12 -11.83
CA VAL A 53 -6.77 6.27 -10.92
C VAL A 53 -5.87 7.37 -11.46
N ALA A 54 -6.33 8.61 -11.49
CA ALA A 54 -5.53 9.76 -11.84
C ALA A 54 -5.32 10.70 -10.65
N ILE A 55 -4.07 11.12 -10.43
CA ILE A 55 -3.70 12.11 -9.41
C ILE A 55 -3.11 13.34 -10.09
N SER A 56 -3.84 14.46 -10.06
CA SER A 56 -3.42 15.76 -10.60
C SER A 56 -3.70 16.90 -9.63
N CYS A 57 -3.02 18.04 -9.80
CA CYS A 57 -3.27 19.23 -8.97
C CYS A 57 -4.07 20.32 -9.69
N ASN A 58 -4.45 20.07 -10.95
CA ASN A 58 -5.38 20.89 -11.72
C ASN A 58 -6.74 20.19 -11.84
N PRO A 59 -7.86 20.91 -11.62
CA PRO A 59 -9.20 20.37 -11.79
C PRO A 59 -9.52 20.13 -13.26
N GLY A 60 -10.38 19.14 -13.54
CA GLY A 60 -10.84 18.84 -14.92
C GLY A 60 -9.74 18.44 -15.89
N SER A 61 -8.61 17.95 -15.39
CA SER A 61 -7.42 17.66 -16.20
C SER A 61 -7.65 16.50 -17.19
N PRO A 62 -6.88 16.44 -18.30
CA PRO A 62 -6.97 15.32 -19.25
C PRO A 62 -6.90 13.95 -18.60
N ILE A 63 -5.95 13.71 -17.68
CA ILE A 63 -5.85 12.39 -17.01
C ILE A 63 -7.05 12.11 -16.09
N ALA A 64 -7.66 13.14 -15.49
CA ALA A 64 -8.84 12.98 -14.65
C ALA A 64 -10.10 12.61 -15.46
N GLN A 65 -10.16 13.00 -16.73
CA GLN A 65 -11.27 12.63 -17.63
C GLN A 65 -11.12 11.20 -18.17
N ILE A 66 -9.88 10.71 -18.26
CA ILE A 66 -9.58 9.36 -18.77
C ILE A 66 -9.73 8.31 -17.66
N ALA A 67 -9.28 8.61 -16.45
CA ALA A 67 -9.29 7.64 -15.36
C ALA A 67 -10.70 7.39 -14.79
N SER A 68 -10.94 6.17 -14.32
CA SER A 68 -12.19 5.79 -13.64
C SER A 68 -12.37 6.54 -12.32
N ILE A 69 -11.26 6.85 -11.63
CA ILE A 69 -11.26 7.60 -10.36
C ILE A 69 -10.30 8.78 -10.49
N ALA A 70 -10.82 9.99 -10.29
CA ALA A 70 -10.01 11.21 -10.27
C ALA A 70 -9.78 11.71 -8.84
N ILE A 71 -8.52 11.88 -8.46
CA ILE A 71 -8.09 12.48 -7.19
C ILE A 71 -7.39 13.80 -7.52
N SER A 72 -8.08 14.92 -7.33
CA SER A 72 -7.61 16.24 -7.78
C SER A 72 -7.41 17.25 -6.63
N PRO A 73 -6.42 17.05 -5.73
CA PRO A 73 -6.14 18.02 -4.67
C PRO A 73 -5.59 19.32 -5.27
N VAL A 74 -6.40 20.39 -5.25
CA VAL A 74 -6.02 21.71 -5.75
C VAL A 74 -5.18 22.43 -4.71
N VAL A 75 -3.86 22.47 -4.91
CA VAL A 75 -2.90 23.08 -3.97
C VAL A 75 -2.59 24.55 -4.25
N GLY A 76 -3.13 25.11 -5.34
CA GLY A 76 -2.87 26.48 -5.79
C GLY A 76 -1.47 26.69 -6.38
N PRO A 77 -1.11 27.93 -6.75
CA PRO A 77 0.17 28.25 -7.39
C PRO A 77 1.36 27.95 -6.48
N GLU A 78 2.44 27.42 -7.04
CA GLU A 78 3.65 27.09 -6.28
C GLU A 78 4.42 28.36 -5.84
N ALA A 79 5.14 28.27 -4.72
CA ALA A 79 5.93 29.39 -4.21
C ALA A 79 7.03 29.82 -5.20
N LEU A 80 7.63 28.85 -5.89
CA LEU A 80 8.44 29.07 -7.09
C LEU A 80 7.60 28.65 -8.29
N THR A 81 7.27 29.61 -9.16
CA THR A 81 6.39 29.40 -10.32
C THR A 81 6.82 28.16 -11.13
N GLY A 82 5.90 27.22 -11.29
CA GLY A 82 6.11 25.98 -12.04
C GLY A 82 6.85 24.86 -11.30
N SER A 83 7.39 25.10 -10.09
CA SER A 83 8.11 24.09 -9.32
C SER A 83 7.16 23.13 -8.58
N THR A 84 6.44 22.31 -9.34
CA THR A 84 5.42 21.37 -8.84
C THR A 84 5.95 20.30 -7.89
N ARG A 85 7.27 20.10 -7.82
CA ARG A 85 7.90 19.26 -6.79
C ARG A 85 7.60 19.69 -5.35
N LEU A 86 7.12 20.92 -5.14
CA LEU A 86 6.79 21.49 -3.83
C LEU A 86 5.42 21.01 -3.33
N LYS A 87 4.36 21.82 -3.44
CA LYS A 87 3.05 21.47 -2.87
C LYS A 87 2.41 20.31 -3.62
N SER A 88 2.51 20.30 -4.95
CA SER A 88 1.90 19.24 -5.77
C SER A 88 2.56 17.88 -5.47
N GLY A 89 3.89 17.83 -5.41
CA GLY A 89 4.64 16.63 -5.02
C GLY A 89 4.33 16.17 -3.59
N THR A 90 4.18 17.11 -2.65
CA THR A 90 3.75 16.80 -1.28
C THR A 90 2.35 16.18 -1.26
N ALA A 91 1.39 16.77 -1.98
CA ALA A 91 0.03 16.23 -2.07
C ALA A 91 0.02 14.83 -2.68
N GLN A 92 0.76 14.60 -3.76
CA GLN A 92 0.89 13.27 -4.38
C GLN A 92 1.46 12.23 -3.41
N LYS A 93 2.52 12.58 -2.65
CA LYS A 93 3.06 11.70 -1.60
C LYS A 93 2.00 11.34 -0.56
N LEU A 94 1.25 12.33 -0.08
CA LEU A 94 0.21 12.08 0.93
C LEU A 94 -0.89 11.17 0.39
N VAL A 95 -1.35 11.39 -0.84
CA VAL A 95 -2.36 10.54 -1.48
C VAL A 95 -1.85 9.11 -1.66
N LEU A 96 -0.62 8.92 -2.17
CA LEU A 96 -0.02 7.58 -2.33
C LEU A 96 0.13 6.85 -0.98
N ASN A 97 0.53 7.57 0.08
CA ASN A 97 0.58 7.03 1.43
C ASN A 97 -0.80 6.58 1.91
N MET A 98 -1.86 7.35 1.64
CA MET A 98 -3.23 7.00 2.01
C MET A 98 -3.74 5.78 1.24
N ILE A 99 -3.50 5.70 -0.07
CA ILE A 99 -3.91 4.56 -0.90
C ILE A 99 -3.23 3.28 -0.42
N SER A 100 -1.91 3.27 -0.35
CA SER A 100 -1.13 2.08 0.03
C SER A 100 -1.42 1.63 1.46
N THR A 101 -1.44 2.56 2.42
CA THR A 101 -1.73 2.23 3.83
C THR A 101 -3.17 1.76 4.00
N GLY A 102 -4.14 2.46 3.38
CA GLY A 102 -5.55 2.09 3.44
C GLY A 102 -5.83 0.72 2.84
N ALA A 103 -5.21 0.39 1.70
CA ALA A 103 -5.30 -0.93 1.08
C ALA A 103 -4.71 -2.02 1.98
N MET A 104 -3.51 -1.80 2.55
CA MET A 104 -2.87 -2.79 3.42
C MET A 104 -3.65 -3.04 4.73
N VAL A 105 -4.30 -2.02 5.29
CA VAL A 105 -5.25 -2.19 6.41
C VAL A 105 -6.42 -3.09 5.98
N LYS A 106 -6.99 -2.84 4.79
CA LYS A 106 -8.08 -3.65 4.23
C LYS A 106 -7.65 -5.06 3.85
N PHE A 107 -6.36 -5.33 3.63
CA PHE A 107 -5.80 -6.67 3.42
C PHE A 107 -5.35 -7.35 4.72
N GLY A 108 -5.78 -6.83 5.89
CA GLY A 108 -5.51 -7.45 7.18
C GLY A 108 -4.04 -7.38 7.61
N LYS A 109 -3.22 -6.50 7.01
CA LYS A 109 -1.79 -6.34 7.38
C LYS A 109 -1.57 -5.59 8.71
N VAL A 110 -2.66 -5.11 9.31
CA VAL A 110 -2.68 -4.30 10.53
C VAL A 110 -3.63 -4.94 11.54
N TYR A 111 -3.27 -4.88 12.83
CA TYR A 111 -4.15 -5.19 13.94
C TYR A 111 -4.17 -3.99 14.88
N GLN A 112 -5.37 -3.48 15.19
CA GLN A 112 -5.54 -2.17 15.81
C GLN A 112 -4.81 -1.08 14.99
N ASN A 113 -3.73 -0.50 15.50
CA ASN A 113 -2.84 0.43 14.79
C ASN A 113 -1.41 -0.13 14.61
N LEU A 114 -1.21 -1.42 14.87
CA LEU A 114 0.07 -2.10 14.81
C LEU A 114 0.27 -2.79 13.46
N MET A 115 1.45 -2.57 12.87
CA MET A 115 1.87 -3.21 11.62
C MET A 115 2.36 -4.63 11.91
N VAL A 116 1.43 -5.57 12.08
CA VAL A 116 1.68 -6.95 12.50
C VAL A 116 2.14 -7.88 11.38
N ASP A 117 2.16 -7.43 10.12
CA ASP A 117 2.63 -8.21 8.97
C ASP A 117 4.00 -7.69 8.49
N MET A 118 5.03 -7.95 9.29
CA MET A 118 6.39 -7.45 9.09
C MET A 118 7.38 -8.59 9.20
N LYS A 119 8.36 -8.64 8.29
CA LYS A 119 9.48 -9.59 8.38
C LYS A 119 10.58 -9.03 9.27
N ALA A 120 10.83 -9.66 10.40
CA ALA A 120 11.90 -9.28 11.31
C ALA A 120 13.28 -9.78 10.82
N THR A 121 13.90 -9.04 9.88
CA THR A 121 15.17 -9.44 9.24
C THR A 121 16.43 -8.89 9.91
N ASN A 122 16.29 -8.05 10.94
CA ASN A 122 17.40 -7.45 11.65
C ASN A 122 17.03 -7.19 13.12
N VAL A 123 18.05 -6.91 13.94
CA VAL A 123 17.91 -6.72 15.40
C VAL A 123 16.86 -5.67 15.75
N LYS A 124 16.79 -4.56 15.00
CA LYS A 124 15.79 -3.50 15.21
C LYS A 124 14.36 -4.00 14.95
N LEU A 125 14.16 -4.80 13.90
CA LEU A 125 12.84 -5.34 13.57
C LEU A 125 12.43 -6.48 14.51
N ILE A 126 13.38 -7.25 15.06
CA ILE A 126 13.13 -8.23 16.11
C ILE A 126 12.65 -7.55 17.40
N ASP A 127 13.36 -6.50 17.85
CA ASP A 127 12.93 -5.72 19.02
C ASP A 127 11.55 -5.09 18.79
N ARG A 128 11.29 -4.59 17.58
CA ARG A 128 9.97 -4.06 17.20
C ARG A 128 8.89 -5.13 17.22
N ALA A 129 9.16 -6.34 16.73
CA ALA A 129 8.22 -7.46 16.76
C ALA A 129 7.83 -7.78 18.21
N CYS A 130 8.81 -7.88 19.10
CA CYS A 130 8.57 -8.12 20.53
C CYS A 130 7.69 -7.05 21.16
N ARG A 131 7.98 -5.76 20.93
CA ARG A 131 7.16 -4.66 21.44
C ARG A 131 5.72 -4.72 20.94
N MET A 132 5.50 -5.07 19.66
CA MET A 132 4.15 -5.19 19.10
C MET A 132 3.36 -6.34 19.72
N VAL A 133 4.00 -7.48 20.00
CA VAL A 133 3.35 -8.59 20.70
C VAL A 133 2.96 -8.19 22.11
N VAL A 134 3.88 -7.56 22.85
CA VAL A 134 3.61 -7.03 24.21
C VAL A 134 2.44 -6.04 24.18
N GLU A 135 2.48 -5.04 23.31
CA GLU A 135 1.43 -4.02 23.19
C GLU A 135 0.06 -4.64 22.84
N ALA A 136 0.03 -5.62 21.93
CA ALA A 136 -1.20 -6.23 21.46
C ALA A 136 -1.85 -7.18 22.48
N THR A 137 -1.08 -7.75 23.40
CA THR A 137 -1.52 -8.86 24.27
C THR A 137 -1.44 -8.58 25.76
N GLY A 138 -0.63 -7.61 26.19
CA GLY A 138 -0.36 -7.32 27.60
C GLY A 138 0.56 -8.33 28.30
N THR A 139 1.18 -9.25 27.54
CA THR A 139 2.14 -10.23 28.06
C THR A 139 3.49 -9.61 28.47
N SER A 140 4.36 -10.39 29.13
CA SER A 140 5.73 -9.99 29.44
C SER A 140 6.62 -9.99 28.19
N ARG A 141 7.74 -9.28 28.26
CA ARG A 141 8.73 -9.28 27.16
C ARG A 141 9.31 -10.68 26.95
N GLU A 142 9.58 -11.38 28.04
CA GLU A 142 10.17 -12.72 28.04
C GLU A 142 9.25 -13.71 27.32
N GLU A 143 7.96 -13.72 27.65
CA GLU A 143 6.96 -14.58 27.00
C GLU A 143 6.79 -14.21 25.51
N ALA A 144 6.76 -12.92 25.18
CA ALA A 144 6.70 -12.48 23.78
C ALA A 144 7.91 -12.96 22.96
N GLU A 145 9.12 -12.90 23.50
CA GLU A 145 10.34 -13.37 22.83
C GLU A 145 10.34 -14.89 22.63
N GLU A 146 9.83 -15.66 23.60
CA GLU A 146 9.70 -17.11 23.48
C GLU A 146 8.70 -17.51 22.39
N VAL A 147 7.51 -16.89 22.38
CA VAL A 147 6.49 -17.18 21.37
C VAL A 147 6.92 -16.72 19.98
N LEU A 148 7.60 -15.57 19.85
CA LEU A 148 8.13 -15.12 18.57
C LEU A 148 9.16 -16.08 17.99
N LYS A 149 10.01 -16.72 18.82
CA LYS A 149 10.94 -17.75 18.33
C LYS A 149 10.21 -18.95 17.74
N GLN A 150 9.09 -19.38 18.34
CA GLN A 150 8.27 -20.50 17.86
C GLN A 150 7.62 -20.21 16.50
N THR A 151 7.35 -18.94 16.20
CA THR A 151 6.71 -18.52 14.96
C THR A 151 7.68 -18.09 13.87
N GLY A 152 9.00 -18.10 14.13
CA GLY A 152 9.99 -17.56 13.20
C GLY A 152 9.94 -16.03 13.11
N TYR A 153 9.59 -15.37 14.21
CA TYR A 153 9.37 -13.93 14.36
C TYR A 153 8.21 -13.36 13.55
N ASP A 154 7.19 -14.19 13.29
CA ASP A 154 5.97 -13.74 12.66
C ASP A 154 4.95 -13.27 13.72
N VAL A 155 4.57 -12.00 13.65
CA VAL A 155 3.90 -11.32 14.77
C VAL A 155 2.43 -11.71 14.87
N LYS A 156 1.74 -11.90 13.75
CA LYS A 156 0.33 -12.33 13.74
C LYS A 156 0.10 -13.67 14.46
N PRO A 157 0.80 -14.77 14.09
CA PRO A 157 0.61 -16.02 14.80
C PRO A 157 1.07 -15.92 16.25
N ALA A 158 2.10 -15.14 16.57
CA ALA A 158 2.53 -14.95 17.95
C ALA A 158 1.45 -14.30 18.82
N ILE A 159 0.81 -13.23 18.34
CA ILE A 159 -0.32 -12.60 19.04
C ILE A 159 -1.48 -13.60 19.20
N LEU A 160 -1.80 -14.36 18.15
CA LEU A 160 -2.90 -15.32 18.20
C LEU A 160 -2.62 -16.45 19.21
N MET A 161 -1.41 -16.99 19.25
CA MET A 161 -1.01 -18.02 20.22
C MET A 161 -1.25 -17.55 21.65
N ILE A 162 -0.80 -16.33 21.99
CA ILE A 162 -0.92 -15.77 23.35
C ILE A 162 -2.39 -15.54 23.72
N LEU A 163 -3.19 -14.96 22.82
CA LEU A 163 -4.58 -14.62 23.13
C LEU A 163 -5.55 -15.81 23.09
N SER A 164 -5.22 -16.88 22.37
CA SER A 164 -6.12 -18.04 22.19
C SER A 164 -5.60 -19.34 22.82
N GLY A 165 -4.36 -19.36 23.32
CA GLY A 165 -3.73 -20.56 23.88
C GLY A 165 -3.39 -21.64 22.85
N LEU A 166 -3.42 -21.30 21.55
CA LEU A 166 -3.08 -22.23 20.47
C LEU A 166 -1.56 -22.40 20.33
N ASP A 167 -1.14 -23.54 19.80
CA ASP A 167 0.23 -23.72 19.33
C ASP A 167 0.48 -22.99 17.99
N ALA A 168 1.75 -22.91 17.56
CA ALA A 168 2.13 -22.17 16.36
C ALA A 168 1.51 -22.74 15.06
N ALA A 169 1.29 -24.06 14.99
CA ALA A 169 0.71 -24.69 13.81
C ALA A 169 -0.79 -24.40 13.72
N ALA A 170 -1.51 -24.55 14.82
CA ALA A 170 -2.93 -24.23 14.93
C ALA A 170 -3.19 -22.73 14.72
N ALA A 171 -2.34 -21.85 15.25
CA ALA A 171 -2.44 -20.41 15.03
C ALA A 171 -2.27 -20.04 13.55
N ARG A 172 -1.32 -20.65 12.83
CA ARG A 172 -1.14 -20.45 11.38
C ARG A 172 -2.35 -20.95 10.59
N ALA A 173 -2.80 -22.17 10.87
CA ALA A 173 -3.96 -22.75 10.20
C ALA A 173 -5.22 -21.88 10.40
N ARG A 174 -5.41 -21.33 11.61
CA ARG A 174 -6.53 -20.43 11.90
C ARG A 174 -6.39 -19.09 11.17
N LEU A 175 -5.21 -18.50 11.14
CA LEU A 175 -4.99 -17.28 10.35
C LEU A 175 -5.29 -17.51 8.86
N ASP A 176 -4.86 -18.64 8.30
CA ASP A 176 -5.12 -18.98 6.90
C ASP A 176 -6.62 -19.16 6.63
N ALA A 177 -7.35 -19.82 7.54
CA ALA A 177 -8.81 -19.96 7.46
C ALA A 177 -9.56 -18.61 7.47
N HIS A 178 -8.97 -17.58 8.08
CA HIS A 178 -9.49 -16.22 8.13
C HIS A 178 -8.73 -15.24 7.21
N GLN A 179 -8.09 -15.73 6.14
CA GLN A 179 -7.40 -14.92 5.12
C GLN A 179 -6.35 -13.96 5.70
N GLY A 180 -5.73 -14.32 6.82
CA GLY A 180 -4.70 -13.54 7.52
C GLY A 180 -5.23 -12.35 8.34
N PHE A 181 -6.55 -12.22 8.53
CA PHE A 181 -7.15 -11.20 9.39
C PHE A 181 -7.12 -11.64 10.86
N LEU A 182 -6.19 -11.07 11.62
CA LEU A 182 -5.98 -11.42 13.03
C LEU A 182 -7.23 -11.20 13.90
N ARG A 183 -7.98 -10.11 13.68
CA ARG A 183 -9.21 -9.85 14.44
C ARG A 183 -10.27 -10.92 14.20
N ALA A 184 -10.48 -11.31 12.94
CA ALA A 184 -11.46 -12.35 12.60
C ALA A 184 -11.04 -13.70 13.18
N ALA A 185 -9.74 -14.01 13.17
CA ALA A 185 -9.18 -15.23 13.75
C ALA A 185 -9.26 -15.30 15.29
N LEU A 186 -9.50 -14.18 15.99
CA LEU A 186 -9.70 -14.13 17.44
C LEU A 186 -11.18 -14.24 17.84
N GLU A 187 -12.11 -13.89 16.95
CA GLU A 187 -13.55 -13.79 17.23
C GLU A 187 -14.32 -15.11 17.01
N ASN A 188 -13.74 -16.07 16.29
CA ASN A 188 -14.16 -17.48 16.22
C ASN A 188 -12.92 -18.33 16.09
#